data_AF-A0A132PDL8-F1
#
_entry.id   AF-A0A132PDL8-F1
#
_cell.length_a   1.000
_cell.length_b   1.000
_cell.length_c   1.000
_cell.angle_alpha   90.00
_cell.angle_beta   90.00
_cell.angle_gamma   90.00
#
_symmetry.space_group_name_H-M   'P 1'
#
loop_
_entity.id
_entity.type
_entity.pdbx_description
1 polymer ?
#
loop_
_entity_poly.entity_id
_entity_poly.type
_entity_poly.pdbx_seq_one_letter_code
_entity_poly.pdbx_strand_id
1 'polypeptide(L)'
;MAEGSADFVLVLEDLHDVGEAQTLTHQQAVQRIVDHCDMFEKIRFDLNLVVAGDDGEHVVIVYESPMTLKDGTEMTISSMEIFRVRDGRITEVWNCGYKQGVWA
;
A
#
# COMPACT_ATOMS: atom_id res chain seq x y z
N MET A 1 22.13 -0.39 22.13
CA MET A 1 21.16 -1.33 22.73
C MET A 1 19.79 -0.66 22.67
N ALA A 2 18.87 -0.91 21.76
CA ALA A 2 18.74 -1.93 20.72
C ALA A 2 18.40 -1.26 19.38
N GLU A 3 19.08 -1.67 18.30
CA GLU A 3 18.56 -1.51 16.95
C GLU A 3 17.38 -2.47 16.85
N GLY A 4 16.16 -1.94 16.94
CA GLY A 4 14.97 -2.72 16.67
C GLY A 4 14.90 -2.98 15.17
N SER A 5 15.46 -4.10 14.71
CA SER A 5 15.08 -4.69 13.43
C SER A 5 13.63 -5.15 13.57
N ALA A 6 12.69 -4.24 13.32
CA ALA A 6 11.31 -4.63 13.14
C ALA A 6 11.21 -5.26 11.75
N ASP A 7 10.94 -6.54 11.70
CA ASP A 7 10.49 -7.21 10.48
C ASP A 7 9.10 -6.64 10.16
N PHE A 8 9.00 -5.83 9.11
CA PHE A 8 7.71 -5.34 8.62
C PHE A 8 7.07 -6.48 7.85
N VAL A 9 6.11 -7.17 8.47
CA VAL A 9 5.35 -8.20 7.75
C VAL A 9 4.41 -7.50 6.77
N LEU A 10 4.87 -7.20 5.56
CA LEU A 10 3.94 -6.84 4.49
C LEU A 10 3.18 -8.10 4.08
N VAL A 11 2.18 -8.52 4.87
CA VAL A 11 1.22 -9.55 4.47
C VAL A 11 0.37 -8.98 3.35
N LEU A 12 0.89 -9.00 2.12
CA LEU A 12 0.06 -8.88 0.94
C LEU A 12 -0.72 -10.18 0.83
N GLU A 13 -1.90 -10.22 1.42
CA GLU A 13 -2.96 -11.00 0.79
C GLU A 13 -3.39 -10.15 -0.41
N ASP A 14 -2.74 -10.40 -1.54
CA ASP A 14 -3.22 -9.91 -2.82
C ASP A 14 -4.55 -10.61 -3.03
N LEU A 15 -5.68 -9.93 -2.78
CA LEU A 15 -7.01 -10.56 -2.90
C LEU A 15 -7.33 -10.98 -4.35
N HIS A 16 -6.41 -10.75 -5.28
CA HIS A 16 -6.37 -11.37 -6.59
C HIS A 16 -6.00 -12.87 -6.55
N ASP A 17 -5.14 -13.32 -5.62
CA ASP A 17 -4.66 -14.70 -5.44
C ASP A 17 -4.98 -15.19 -4.01
N VAL A 18 -6.23 -15.63 -3.82
CA VAL A 18 -6.74 -16.13 -2.52
C VAL A 18 -5.85 -17.28 -1.99
N GLY A 19 -5.26 -17.07 -0.81
CA GLY A 19 -4.53 -18.11 -0.06
C GLY A 19 -3.01 -17.96 -0.04
N GLU A 20 -2.44 -16.93 -0.66
CA GLU A 20 -1.02 -16.61 -0.55
C GLU A 20 -0.78 -15.37 0.32
N ALA A 21 0.09 -15.52 1.31
CA ALA A 21 0.58 -14.45 2.17
C ALA A 21 2.09 -14.34 1.97
N GLN A 22 2.57 -13.17 1.57
CA GLN A 22 4.00 -12.88 1.54
C GLN A 22 4.44 -12.23 2.85
N THR A 23 5.64 -12.53 3.32
CA THR A 23 6.26 -11.80 4.43
C THR A 23 7.54 -11.19 3.90
N LEU A 24 7.63 -9.87 3.99
CA LEU A 24 8.83 -9.14 3.62
C LEU A 24 9.65 -8.82 4.87
N THR A 25 10.96 -8.71 4.70
CA THR A 25 11.80 -7.96 5.64
C THR A 25 11.58 -6.46 5.44
N HIS A 26 11.98 -5.63 6.41
CA HIS A 26 11.94 -4.17 6.23
C HIS A 26 12.64 -3.73 4.94
N GLN A 27 13.83 -4.28 4.68
CA GLN A 27 14.62 -3.90 3.50
C GLN A 27 13.92 -4.27 2.20
N GLN A 28 13.27 -5.43 2.14
CA GLN A 28 12.48 -5.83 0.97
C GLN A 28 11.26 -4.91 0.78
N ALA A 29 10.57 -4.55 1.86
CA ALA A 29 9.46 -3.60 1.79
C ALA A 29 9.91 -2.23 1.28
N VAL A 30 11.01 -1.69 1.81
CA VAL A 30 11.60 -0.43 1.34
C VAL A 30 12.01 -0.51 -0.13
N GLN A 31 12.71 -1.57 -0.54
CA GLN A 31 13.16 -1.73 -1.92
C GLN A 31 11.97 -1.78 -2.88
N ARG A 32 10.88 -2.46 -2.51
CA ARG A 32 9.65 -2.48 -3.31
C ARG A 32 9.05 -1.08 -3.52
N ILE A 33 9.06 -0.23 -2.50
CA ILE A 33 8.60 1.16 -2.63
C ILE A 33 9.53 1.97 -3.54
N VAL A 34 10.84 1.82 -3.38
CA VAL A 34 11.83 2.49 -4.23
C VAL A 34 11.64 2.07 -5.69
N ASP A 35 11.60 0.78 -5.96
CA ASP A 35 11.42 0.23 -7.32
C ASP A 35 10.10 0.70 -7.94
N HIS A 36 9.02 0.75 -7.14
CA HIS A 36 7.73 1.24 -7.61
C HIS A 36 7.76 2.74 -7.93
N CYS A 37 8.33 3.57 -7.04
CA CYS A 37 8.49 5.00 -7.28
C CYS A 37 9.35 5.29 -8.51
N ASP A 38 10.39 4.48 -8.76
CA ASP A 38 11.29 4.61 -9.91
C ASP A 38 10.59 4.37 -11.26
N MET A 39 9.37 3.83 -11.28
CA MET A 39 8.57 3.69 -12.50
C MET A 39 7.95 5.03 -12.97
N PHE A 40 7.83 6.02 -12.07
CA PHE A 40 7.06 7.24 -12.31
C PHE A 40 7.96 8.48 -12.22
N GLU A 41 7.64 9.48 -13.04
CA GLU A 41 8.16 10.84 -12.85
C GLU A 41 7.43 11.53 -11.69
N LYS A 42 6.12 11.29 -11.56
CA LYS A 42 5.28 11.83 -10.51
C LYS A 42 4.26 10.80 -10.06
N ILE A 43 4.09 10.68 -8.76
CA ILE A 43 3.04 9.89 -8.12
C ILE A 43 2.44 10.70 -6.97
N ARG A 44 1.12 10.67 -6.83
CA ARG A 44 0.39 11.30 -5.73
C ARG A 44 -0.74 10.39 -5.32
N PHE A 45 -0.96 10.25 -4.02
CA PHE A 45 -2.10 9.52 -3.48
C PHE A 45 -3.10 10.50 -2.86
N ASP A 46 -4.33 10.47 -3.36
CA ASP A 46 -5.46 11.17 -2.79
C ASP A 46 -6.29 10.19 -1.99
N LEU A 47 -6.32 10.39 -0.67
CA LEU A 47 -7.09 9.54 0.24
C LEU A 47 -8.53 10.04 0.29
N ASN A 48 -9.37 9.50 -0.58
CA ASN A 48 -10.79 9.85 -0.68
C ASN A 48 -11.56 9.46 0.58
N LEU A 49 -11.19 8.36 1.22
CA LEU A 49 -11.79 7.91 2.48
C LEU A 49 -10.76 7.22 3.35
N VAL A 50 -10.85 7.47 4.66
CA VAL A 50 -10.13 6.72 5.69
C VAL A 50 -11.13 6.30 6.76
N VAL A 51 -11.21 5.00 7.04
CA VAL A 51 -12.08 4.43 8.07
C VAL A 51 -11.21 3.68 9.07
N ALA A 52 -11.24 4.10 10.33
CA ALA A 52 -10.65 3.34 11.42
C ALA A 52 -11.67 2.31 11.93
N GLY A 53 -11.24 1.06 12.08
CA GLY A 53 -12.04 0.01 12.70
C GLY A 53 -12.17 0.22 14.22
N ASP A 54 -13.29 -0.26 14.78
CA ASP A 54 -13.58 -0.15 16.21
C ASP A 54 -12.68 -1.06 17.08
N ASP A 55 -11.91 -1.96 16.46
CA ASP A 55 -10.97 -2.85 17.13
C ASP A 55 -9.65 -2.16 17.54
N GLY A 56 -9.42 -0.93 17.07
CA GLY A 56 -8.22 -0.16 17.35
C GLY A 56 -6.95 -0.67 16.66
N GLU A 57 -7.06 -1.69 15.80
CA GLU A 57 -5.93 -2.27 15.07
C GLU A 57 -6.05 -2.09 13.55
N HIS A 58 -7.25 -1.94 12.98
CA HIS A 58 -7.40 -1.90 11.53
C HIS A 58 -7.80 -0.53 10.99
N VAL A 59 -7.26 -0.18 9.82
CA VAL A 59 -7.62 1.02 9.06
C VAL A 59 -7.85 0.63 7.61
N VAL A 60 -8.93 1.14 7.00
CA VAL A 60 -9.22 1.01 5.58
C VAL A 60 -9.03 2.35 4.90
N ILE A 61 -8.42 2.35 3.72
CA ILE A 61 -8.39 3.52 2.84
C ILE A 61 -9.08 3.24 1.52
N VAL A 62 -9.68 4.27 0.95
CA VAL A 62 -10.06 4.34 -0.47
C VAL A 62 -9.24 5.48 -1.07
N TYR A 63 -8.51 5.20 -2.15
CA TYR A 63 -7.64 6.20 -2.75
C TYR A 63 -7.74 6.25 -4.26
N GLU A 64 -7.32 7.40 -4.79
CA GLU A 64 -6.95 7.61 -6.19
C GLU A 64 -5.48 7.98 -6.26
N SER A 65 -4.81 7.53 -7.31
CA SER A 65 -3.41 7.85 -7.54
C SER A 65 -3.19 8.34 -8.97
N PRO A 66 -3.23 9.67 -9.19
CA PRO A 66 -2.78 10.28 -10.42
C PRO A 66 -1.26 10.18 -10.53
N MET A 67 -0.80 9.70 -11.68
CA MET A 67 0.59 9.35 -11.94
C MET A 67 1.02 9.84 -13.32
N THR A 68 2.31 10.16 -13.44
CA THR A 68 2.97 10.47 -14.71
C THR A 68 4.15 9.53 -14.86
N LEU A 69 4.18 8.75 -15.95
CA LEU A 69 5.33 7.92 -16.31
C LEU A 69 6.49 8.78 -16.81
N LYS A 70 7.69 8.19 -16.87
CA LYS A 70 8.92 8.87 -17.32
C LYS A 70 8.87 9.35 -18.78
N ASP A 71 7.99 8.78 -19.60
CA ASP A 71 7.76 9.22 -20.98
C ASP A 71 6.69 10.33 -21.11
N GLY A 72 6.14 10.78 -19.99
CA GLY A 72 5.08 11.80 -19.94
C GLY A 72 3.66 11.24 -20.00
N THR A 73 3.48 9.93 -20.12
CA THR A 73 2.14 9.31 -20.09
C THR A 73 1.46 9.56 -18.75
N GLU A 74 0.25 10.11 -18.78
CA GLU A 74 -0.58 10.31 -17.59
C GLU A 74 -1.56 9.15 -17.41
N MET A 75 -1.71 8.70 -16.17
CA MET A 75 -2.73 7.73 -15.79
C MET A 75 -3.23 7.99 -14.38
N THR A 76 -4.41 7.48 -14.06
CA THR A 76 -4.92 7.45 -12.70
C THR A 76 -5.37 6.04 -12.39
N ILE A 77 -4.99 5.55 -11.21
CA ILE A 77 -5.53 4.30 -10.65
C ILE A 77 -6.38 4.60 -9.44
N SER A 78 -7.31 3.70 -9.16
CA SER A 78 -8.17 3.72 -7.99
C SER A 78 -8.10 2.37 -7.30
N SER A 79 -8.03 2.36 -5.98
CA SER A 79 -7.98 1.13 -5.18
C SER A 79 -8.47 1.35 -3.75
N MET A 80 -8.53 0.25 -3.00
CA MET A 80 -8.77 0.21 -1.57
C MET A 80 -7.75 -0.71 -0.90
N GLU A 81 -7.34 -0.37 0.30
CA GLU A 81 -6.38 -1.16 1.07
C GLU A 81 -6.78 -1.18 2.54
N ILE A 82 -6.47 -2.30 3.21
CA ILE A 82 -6.65 -2.46 4.64
C ILE A 82 -5.28 -2.61 5.27
N PHE A 83 -5.06 -1.93 6.39
CA PHE A 83 -3.83 -1.98 7.17
C PHE A 83 -4.15 -2.49 8.55
N ARG A 84 -3.31 -3.40 9.08
CA ARG A 84 -3.21 -3.62 10.52
C ARG A 84 -2.13 -2.71 11.06
N VAL A 85 -2.44 -1.98 12.13
CA VAL A 85 -1.57 -1.05 12.82
C VAL A 85 -1.41 -1.50 14.26
N ARG A 86 -0.17 -1.75 14.68
CA ARG A 86 0.19 -2.06 16.07
C ARG A 86 1.34 -1.17 16.51
N ASP A 87 1.22 -0.61 17.71
CA ASP A 87 2.23 0.30 18.29
C ASP A 87 2.64 1.44 17.33
N GLY A 88 1.66 1.99 16.62
CA GLY A 88 1.86 3.08 15.64
C GLY A 88 2.57 2.66 14.35
N ARG A 89 2.67 1.35 14.06
CA ARG A 89 3.33 0.81 12.86
C ARG A 89 2.38 -0.07 12.07
N ILE A 90 2.46 0.01 10.75
CA ILE A 90 1.78 -0.93 9.85
C ILE A 90 2.48 -2.29 9.97
N THR A 91 1.72 -3.32 10.31
CA THR A 91 2.24 -4.69 10.48
C THR A 91 1.68 -5.68 9.48
N GLU A 92 0.60 -5.37 8.76
CA GLU A 92 -0.04 -6.21 7.72
C GLU A 92 -0.79 -5.30 6.73
N VAL A 93 -0.88 -5.69 5.45
CA VAL A 93 -1.51 -4.88 4.38
C VAL A 93 -2.28 -5.74 3.39
N TRP A 94 -3.61 -5.72 3.44
CA TRP A 94 -4.46 -6.37 2.44
C TRP A 94 -4.71 -5.42 1.27
N ASN A 95 -4.34 -5.85 0.06
CA ASN A 95 -4.50 -5.07 -1.16
C ASN A 95 -5.54 -5.76 -2.07
N CYS A 96 -6.56 -5.02 -2.52
CA CYS A 96 -7.58 -5.57 -3.43
C CYS A 96 -7.23 -5.45 -4.92
N GLY A 97 -5.97 -5.10 -5.23
CA GLY A 97 -5.50 -4.66 -6.54
C GLY A 97 -6.16 -3.36 -6.99
N TYR A 98 -5.57 -2.74 -8.01
CA TYR A 98 -6.05 -1.46 -8.54
C TYR A 98 -6.76 -1.61 -9.89
N LYS A 99 -7.60 -0.62 -10.22
CA LYS A 99 -8.14 -0.43 -11.55
C LYS A 99 -7.72 0.92 -12.10
N GLN A 100 -7.57 1.01 -13.42
CA GLN A 100 -7.38 2.28 -14.09
C GLN A 100 -8.70 3.07 -14.09
N GLY A 101 -8.65 4.34 -13.69
CA GLY A 101 -9.80 5.22 -13.57
C GLY A 101 -9.90 5.92 -12.22
N VAL A 102 -10.99 6.66 -12.04
CA VAL A 102 -11.38 7.40 -10.81
C VAL A 102 -12.65 6.79 -10.23
N TRP A 103 -12.91 6.99 -8.94
CA TRP A 103 -14.20 6.67 -8.33
C TRP A 103 -15.27 7.70 -8.79
N ALA A 104 -16.50 7.25 -9.06
CA ALA A 104 -17.61 8.08 -9.56
C ALA A 104 -18.82 8.05 -8.62
#